data_AF-A0A3P5Z6D2-F1
#
_entry.id   AF-A0A3P5Z6D2-F1
#
_cell.length_a   1.000
_cell.length_b   1.000
_cell.length_c   1.000
_cell.angle_alpha   90.00
_cell.angle_beta   90.00
_cell.angle_gamma   90.00
#
_symmetry.space_group_name_H-M   'P 1'
#
loop_
_entity.id
_entity.type
_entity.pdbx_description
1 polymer ?
#
loop_
_entity_poly.entity_id
_entity_poly.type
_entity_poly.pdbx_seq_one_letter_code
_entity_poly.pdbx_strand_id
1 'polypeptide(L)'
;MVRLLVSDIYDEHQKAKTRKRRPFYTPPPRLARTASSVNGLSSTSSTGAEAVPNHDPLVDAHRRLIGEVFFLRSQVEDMMACRDLLVQQVRASARWELMKEWLEKRVEHWDPEEEYLRHLFLSLGIDQQSGTFSPVATPRSVVRS
;
A
#
# COMPACT_ATOMS: atom_id res chain seq x y z
N MET A 1 30.08 -21.08 -11.03
CA MET A 1 30.27 -19.61 -10.95
C MET A 1 29.72 -19.01 -12.23
N VAL A 2 28.44 -18.62 -12.25
CA VAL A 2 27.76 -18.10 -13.45
C VAL A 2 27.73 -16.58 -13.33
N ARG A 3 28.57 -15.90 -14.12
CA ARG A 3 28.56 -14.44 -14.25
C ARG A 3 27.59 -14.10 -15.37
N LEU A 4 26.32 -13.86 -15.05
CA LEU A 4 25.41 -13.19 -15.98
C LEU A 4 25.89 -11.74 -16.11
N LEU A 5 26.36 -11.39 -17.30
CA LEU A 5 26.82 -10.05 -17.60
C LEU A 5 25.59 -9.13 -17.64
N VAL A 6 25.75 -7.91 -17.14
CA VAL A 6 24.69 -6.87 -17.10
C VAL A 6 24.04 -6.65 -18.48
N SER A 7 24.77 -6.95 -19.56
CA SER A 7 24.26 -6.94 -20.94
C SER A 7 23.17 -7.97 -21.22
N ASP A 8 23.23 -9.16 -20.61
CA ASP A 8 22.20 -10.21 -20.77
C ASP A 8 20.88 -9.78 -20.12
N ILE A 9 20.95 -9.13 -18.96
CA ILE A 9 19.77 -8.59 -18.25
C ILE A 9 19.16 -7.44 -19.05
N TYR A 10 20.00 -6.58 -19.63
CA TYR A 10 19.52 -5.47 -20.45
C TYR A 10 18.85 -5.95 -21.76
N ASP A 11 19.42 -6.96 -22.43
CA ASP A 11 18.85 -7.56 -23.65
C ASP A 11 17.50 -8.24 -23.39
N GLU A 12 17.36 -8.97 -22.27
CA GLU A 12 16.09 -9.60 -21.90
C GLU A 12 14.99 -8.55 -21.68
N HIS A 13 15.32 -7.43 -21.04
CA HIS A 13 14.37 -6.35 -20.77
C HIS A 13 13.91 -5.63 -22.05
N GLN A 14 14.76 -5.56 -23.09
CA GLN A 14 14.39 -5.03 -24.40
C GLN A 14 13.53 -6.00 -25.22
N LYS A 15 13.78 -7.31 -25.09
CA LYS A 15 12.91 -8.36 -25.67
C LYS A 15 11.51 -8.35 -25.08
N ALA A 16 11.36 -8.05 -23.78
CA ALA A 16 10.05 -7.90 -23.15
C ALA A 16 9.25 -6.68 -23.68
N LYS A 17 9.93 -5.58 -24.03
CA LYS A 17 9.29 -4.35 -24.54
C LYS A 17 8.74 -4.47 -25.97
N THR A 18 9.24 -5.40 -26.79
CA THR A 18 8.80 -5.57 -28.18
C THR A 18 7.67 -6.60 -28.35
N ARG A 19 7.33 -7.34 -27.29
CA ARG A 19 6.19 -8.26 -27.29
C ARG A 19 4.89 -7.48 -27.21
N LYS A 20 4.45 -6.96 -28.37
CA LYS A 20 3.10 -6.40 -28.59
C LYS A 20 2.10 -7.33 -27.90
N ARG A 21 1.46 -6.84 -26.84
CA ARG A 21 0.38 -7.55 -26.16
C ARG A 21 -0.70 -7.81 -27.21
N ARG A 22 -0.78 -9.05 -27.68
CA ARG A 22 -1.90 -9.53 -28.47
C ARG A 22 -3.14 -9.20 -27.63
N PRO A 23 -4.10 -8.40 -28.13
CA PRO A 23 -5.33 -8.20 -27.41
C PRO A 23 -6.05 -9.56 -27.39
N PHE A 24 -5.98 -10.27 -26.27
CA PHE A 24 -6.86 -11.42 -26.00
C PHE A 24 -8.22 -10.92 -25.51
N TYR A 25 -8.72 -9.84 -26.11
CA TYR A 25 -10.09 -9.42 -25.91
C TYR A 25 -10.87 -9.75 -27.17
N THR A 26 -11.57 -10.88 -27.15
CA THR A 26 -12.69 -11.11 -28.05
C THR A 26 -13.81 -10.21 -27.53
N PRO A 27 -14.27 -9.19 -28.29
CA PRO A 27 -15.41 -8.40 -27.88
C PRO A 27 -16.60 -9.34 -27.68
N PRO A 28 -17.39 -9.17 -26.61
CA PRO A 28 -18.64 -9.92 -26.45
C PRO A 28 -19.49 -9.71 -27.71
N PRO A 29 -20.19 -10.75 -28.21
CA PRO A 29 -21.03 -10.62 -29.39
C PRO A 29 -22.05 -9.50 -29.13
N ARG A 30 -21.90 -8.40 -29.89
CA ARG A 30 -22.86 -7.31 -29.88
C ARG A 30 -24.18 -7.88 -30.39
N LEU A 31 -25.17 -8.00 -29.51
CA LEU A 31 -26.54 -8.30 -29.90
C LEU A 31 -26.99 -7.19 -30.84
N ALA A 32 -27.04 -7.52 -32.13
CA ALA A 32 -27.56 -6.66 -33.17
C ALA A 32 -29.02 -6.36 -32.84
N ARG A 33 -29.31 -5.09 -32.54
CA ARG A 33 -30.67 -4.60 -32.40
C ARG A 33 -31.32 -4.62 -33.79
N THR A 34 -31.97 -5.73 -34.15
CA THR A 34 -32.94 -5.76 -35.23
C THR A 34 -34.25 -5.18 -34.70
N ALA A 35 -34.60 -3.98 -35.17
CA ALA A 35 -35.98 -3.53 -35.15
C ALA A 35 -36.75 -4.32 -36.22
N SER A 36 -37.79 -5.05 -35.82
CA SER A 36 -38.78 -5.59 -36.76
C SER A 36 -40.12 -5.85 -36.05
N SER A 37 -40.97 -4.81 -36.10
CA SER A 37 -42.38 -4.83 -36.48
C SER A 37 -43.32 -5.96 -36.02
N VAL A 38 -44.27 -5.57 -35.15
CA VAL A 38 -45.74 -5.74 -35.25
C VAL A 38 -46.34 -7.16 -35.33
N ASN A 39 -47.14 -7.43 -34.29
CA ASN A 39 -48.33 -8.27 -34.17
C ASN A 39 -48.18 -9.80 -34.11
N GLY A 40 -48.60 -10.33 -32.95
CA GLY A 40 -48.91 -11.74 -32.74
C GLY A 40 -49.36 -11.98 -31.31
N LEU A 41 -50.55 -11.48 -30.94
CA LEU A 41 -51.24 -11.84 -29.71
C LEU A 41 -51.45 -13.37 -29.69
N SER A 42 -50.79 -14.05 -28.74
CA SER A 42 -51.31 -15.20 -27.99
C SER A 42 -50.20 -15.84 -27.17
N SER A 43 -50.21 -15.64 -25.86
CA SER A 43 -49.59 -16.56 -24.91
C SER A 43 -50.31 -16.40 -23.58
N THR A 44 -51.19 -17.37 -23.35
CA THR A 44 -51.61 -17.94 -22.05
C THR A 44 -51.31 -17.08 -20.82
N SER A 45 -52.39 -16.65 -20.17
CA SER A 45 -52.45 -16.32 -18.74
C SER A 45 -51.79 -17.45 -17.93
N SER A 46 -50.47 -17.38 -17.77
CA SER A 46 -49.78 -18.05 -16.69
C SER A 46 -49.98 -17.13 -15.49
N THR A 47 -50.90 -17.50 -14.61
CA THR A 47 -50.88 -17.07 -13.21
C THR A 47 -49.56 -17.59 -12.63
N GLY A 48 -48.47 -16.91 -12.97
CA GLY A 48 -47.26 -16.95 -12.19
C GLY A 48 -47.66 -16.33 -10.87
N ALA A 49 -47.97 -17.18 -9.90
CA ALA A 49 -47.82 -16.78 -8.51
C ALA A 49 -46.41 -16.20 -8.43
N GLU A 50 -46.32 -14.87 -8.33
CA GLU A 50 -45.08 -14.22 -7.95
C GLU A 50 -44.65 -14.96 -6.69
N ALA A 51 -43.58 -15.74 -6.80
CA ALA A 51 -42.99 -16.38 -5.65
C ALA A 51 -42.51 -15.24 -4.77
N VAL A 52 -43.39 -14.80 -3.87
CA VAL A 52 -43.11 -13.81 -2.84
C VAL A 52 -41.84 -14.31 -2.18
N PRO A 53 -40.71 -13.61 -2.34
CA PRO A 53 -39.48 -14.04 -1.74
C PRO A 53 -39.74 -14.01 -0.23
N ASN A 54 -39.73 -15.19 0.39
CA ASN A 54 -39.83 -15.34 1.84
C ASN A 54 -38.49 -14.88 2.43
N HIS A 55 -38.24 -13.57 2.33
CA HIS A 55 -37.07 -12.94 2.91
C HIS A 55 -37.44 -12.59 4.34
N ASP A 56 -36.94 -13.39 5.27
CA ASP A 56 -36.93 -13.02 6.68
C ASP A 56 -36.11 -11.72 6.82
N PRO A 57 -36.74 -10.61 7.25
CA PRO A 57 -36.06 -9.32 7.39
C PRO A 57 -34.84 -9.39 8.30
N LEU A 58 -34.83 -10.29 9.29
CA LEU A 58 -33.70 -10.48 10.18
C LEU A 58 -32.52 -11.13 9.46
N VAL A 59 -32.77 -12.15 8.64
CA VAL A 59 -31.74 -12.84 7.85
C VAL A 59 -31.14 -11.89 6.81
N ASP A 60 -31.95 -11.05 6.19
CA ASP A 60 -31.47 -10.03 5.24
C ASP A 60 -30.64 -8.95 5.94
N ALA A 61 -31.12 -8.40 7.06
CA ALA A 61 -30.38 -7.44 7.86
C ALA A 61 -29.04 -8.00 8.35
N HIS A 62 -29.02 -9.26 8.80
CA HIS A 62 -27.79 -9.94 9.22
C HIS A 62 -26.80 -10.11 8.05
N ARG A 63 -27.27 -10.54 6.88
CA ARG A 63 -26.43 -10.64 5.67
C ARG A 63 -25.84 -9.29 5.28
N ARG A 64 -26.64 -8.23 5.32
CA ARG A 64 -26.22 -6.87 5.01
C ARG A 64 -25.17 -6.37 6.01
N LEU A 65 -25.41 -6.55 7.32
CA LEU A 65 -24.47 -6.17 8.38
C LEU A 65 -23.12 -6.87 8.20
N ILE A 66 -23.12 -8.17 7.91
CA ILE A 66 -21.90 -8.92 7.63
C ILE A 66 -21.14 -8.30 6.45
N GLY A 67 -21.84 -8.00 5.35
CA GLY A 67 -21.24 -7.35 4.18
C GLY A 67 -20.61 -5.99 4.52
N GLU A 68 -21.31 -5.17 5.29
CA GLU A 68 -20.82 -3.84 5.70
C GLU A 68 -19.59 -3.92 6.61
N VAL A 69 -19.55 -4.87 7.55
CA VAL A 69 -18.38 -5.07 8.43
C VAL A 69 -17.16 -5.51 7.62
N PHE A 70 -17.33 -6.44 6.67
CA PHE A 70 -16.23 -6.85 5.79
C PHE A 70 -15.75 -5.72 4.89
N PHE A 71 -16.68 -4.93 4.34
CA PHE A 71 -16.36 -3.76 3.55
C PHE A 71 -15.58 -2.72 4.35
N LEU A 72 -16.03 -2.40 5.57
CA LEU A 72 -15.35 -1.46 6.45
C LEU A 72 -13.95 -1.94 6.82
N ARG A 73 -13.80 -3.21 7.18
CA ARG A 73 -12.50 -3.82 7.47
C ARG A 73 -11.53 -3.68 6.29
N SER A 74 -12.01 -3.98 5.09
CA SER A 74 -11.19 -3.87 3.86
C SER A 74 -10.76 -2.42 3.60
N GLN A 75 -11.65 -1.44 3.77
CA GLN A 75 -11.29 -0.03 3.64
C GLN A 75 -10.24 0.42 4.65
N VAL A 76 -10.37 0.00 5.91
CA VAL A 76 -9.39 0.35 6.95
C VAL A 76 -8.02 -0.26 6.62
N GLU A 77 -7.99 -1.51 6.13
CA GLU A 77 -6.76 -2.15 5.66
C GLU A 77 -6.12 -1.38 4.50
N ASP A 78 -6.91 -0.98 3.50
CA ASP A 78 -6.43 -0.20 2.35
C ASP A 78 -5.88 1.17 2.78
N MET A 79 -6.54 1.85 3.72
CA MET A 79 -6.07 3.12 4.27
C MET A 79 -4.75 2.96 5.04
N MET A 80 -4.60 1.87 5.81
CA MET A 80 -3.35 1.56 6.49
C MET A 80 -2.23 1.26 5.49
N ALA A 81 -2.51 0.48 4.45
CA ALA A 81 -1.55 0.21 3.38
C ALA A 81 -1.12 1.50 2.65
N CYS A 82 -2.06 2.41 2.37
CA CYS A 82 -1.76 3.73 1.82
C CYS A 82 -0.87 4.56 2.75
N ARG A 83 -1.15 4.57 4.06
CA ARG A 83 -0.33 5.26 5.05
C ARG A 83 1.08 4.69 5.08
N ASP A 84 1.23 3.37 5.11
CA ASP A 84 2.53 2.72 5.14
C ASP A 84 3.34 3.04 3.88
N LEU A 85 2.70 3.06 2.72
CA LEU A 85 3.34 3.47 1.47
C LEU A 85 3.82 4.92 1.53
N LEU A 86 3.01 5.85 2.06
CA LEU A 86 3.41 7.25 2.23
C LEU A 86 4.60 7.39 3.20
N VAL A 87 4.59 6.66 4.32
CA VAL A 87 5.71 6.64 5.26
C VAL A 87 6.99 6.14 4.59
N GLN A 88 6.91 5.07 3.79
CA GLN A 88 8.04 4.57 3.03
C GLN A 88 8.52 5.58 2.00
N GLN A 89 7.61 6.28 1.31
CA GLN A 89 7.94 7.32 0.35
C GLN A 89 8.68 8.49 1.01
N VAL A 90 8.16 9.01 2.13
CA VAL A 90 8.81 10.10 2.89
C VAL A 90 10.20 9.68 3.35
N ARG A 91 10.35 8.47 3.89
CA ARG A 91 11.63 7.90 4.30
C ARG A 91 12.61 7.77 3.15
N ALA A 92 12.16 7.27 2.00
CA ALA A 92 12.98 7.14 0.80
C ALA A 92 13.41 8.52 0.27
N SER A 93 12.52 9.51 0.29
CA SER A 93 12.83 10.87 -0.11
C SER A 93 13.86 11.51 0.81
N ALA A 94 13.70 11.38 2.13
CA ALA A 94 14.68 11.89 3.11
C ALA A 94 16.06 11.23 2.92
N ARG A 95 16.10 9.91 2.71
CA ARG A 95 17.33 9.18 2.40
C ARG A 95 18.00 9.67 1.11
N TRP A 96 17.22 9.99 0.09
CA TRP A 96 17.74 10.53 -1.17
C TRP A 96 18.34 11.92 -1.01
N GLU A 97 17.68 12.81 -0.26
CA GLU A 97 18.24 14.14 0.04
C GLU A 97 19.58 14.04 0.78
N LEU A 98 19.68 13.17 1.79
CA LEU A 98 20.94 12.92 2.50
C LEU A 98 22.04 12.38 1.58
N MET A 99 21.68 11.45 0.68
CA MET A 99 22.63 10.89 -0.28
C MET A 99 23.17 11.96 -1.23
N LYS A 100 22.31 12.89 -1.67
CA LYS A 100 22.74 14.03 -2.50
C LYS A 100 23.69 14.96 -1.75
N GLU A 101 23.35 15.33 -0.51
CA GLU A 101 24.22 16.17 0.32
C GLU A 101 25.60 15.52 0.53
N TRP A 102 25.64 14.21 0.78
CA TRP A 102 26.90 13.48 0.90
C TRP A 102 27.73 13.55 -0.39
N LEU A 103 27.10 13.32 -1.55
CA LEU A 103 27.76 13.34 -2.84
C LEU A 103 28.36 14.73 -3.13
N GLU A 104 27.66 15.78 -2.73
CA GLU A 104 28.09 17.17 -2.86
C GLU A 104 29.23 17.52 -1.88
N LYS A 105 29.17 17.03 -0.63
CA LYS A 105 30.12 17.41 0.43
C LYS A 105 31.35 16.51 0.57
N ARG A 106 31.43 15.38 -0.14
CA ARG A 106 32.56 14.42 -0.10
C ARG A 106 33.06 14.11 1.31
N VAL A 107 32.14 13.80 2.23
CA VAL A 107 32.49 13.50 3.63
C VAL A 107 33.18 12.12 3.70
N GLU A 108 34.37 12.09 4.28
CA GLU A 108 35.28 10.92 4.30
C GLU A 108 34.82 9.78 5.23
N HIS A 109 33.90 10.03 6.16
CA HIS A 109 33.21 9.00 6.92
C HIS A 109 31.70 9.32 7.00
N TRP A 110 30.85 8.39 6.58
CA TRP A 110 29.41 8.55 6.66
C TRP A 110 28.73 7.20 6.91
N ASP A 111 27.98 7.09 8.01
CA ASP A 111 27.05 5.98 8.25
C ASP A 111 25.61 6.44 7.98
N PRO A 112 24.98 5.97 6.90
CA PRO A 112 23.64 6.40 6.50
C PRO A 112 22.53 5.93 7.45
N GLU A 113 22.74 4.90 8.28
CA GLU A 113 21.74 4.50 9.28
C GLU A 113 21.75 5.43 10.48
N GLU A 114 22.93 5.76 11.00
CA GLU A 114 23.06 6.67 12.15
C GLU A 114 22.51 8.05 11.83
N GLU A 115 22.86 8.63 10.68
CA GLU A 115 22.40 9.98 10.34
C GLU A 115 20.91 10.03 10.00
N TYR A 116 20.39 8.97 9.37
CA TYR A 116 18.95 8.81 9.16
C TYR A 116 18.19 8.74 10.49
N LEU A 117 18.74 8.04 11.49
CA LEU A 117 18.18 8.00 12.84
C LEU A 117 18.25 9.37 13.51
N ARG A 118 19.36 10.11 13.40
CA ARG A 118 19.46 11.49 13.91
C ARG A 118 18.41 12.41 13.29
N HIS A 119 18.20 12.36 11.98
CA HIS A 119 17.19 13.17 11.28
C HIS A 119 15.75 12.81 11.67
N LEU A 120 15.44 11.53 11.81
CA LEU A 120 14.16 11.09 12.37
C LEU A 120 13.97 11.61 13.79
N PHE A 121 15.02 11.56 14.62
CA PHE A 121 14.98 12.01 16.02
C PHE A 121 14.73 13.52 16.12
N LEU A 122 15.38 14.30 15.26
CA LEU A 122 15.20 15.76 15.17
C LEU A 122 13.83 16.15 14.59
N SER A 123 13.26 15.33 13.69
CA SER A 123 11.95 15.58 13.07
C SER A 123 10.75 15.11 13.93
N LEU A 124 10.98 14.17 14.86
CA LEU A 124 9.94 13.62 15.75
C LEU A 124 9.63 14.53 16.95
N GLY A 125 10.39 15.60 17.17
CA GLY A 125 10.05 16.62 18.17
C GLY A 125 10.03 16.08 19.60
N ILE A 126 11.08 15.34 19.99
CA ILE A 126 11.29 15.03 21.40
C ILE A 126 12.31 16.02 21.91
N ASP A 127 11.81 17.14 22.46
CA ASP A 127 12.63 18.03 23.28
C ASP A 127 13.20 17.18 24.42
N GLN A 128 14.50 16.91 24.31
CA GLN A 128 15.27 16.30 25.36
C GLN A 128 15.28 17.31 26.51
N GLN A 129 14.27 17.26 27.38
CA GLN A 129 14.37 17.81 28.72
C GLN A 129 15.48 17.01 29.40
N SER A 130 16.69 17.52 29.21
CA SER A 130 17.90 17.24 29.94
C SER A 130 17.56 17.41 31.42
N GLY A 131 17.08 16.32 32.03
CA GLY A 131 17.04 16.17 33.47
C GLY A 131 18.46 16.32 33.96
N THR A 132 18.71 17.44 34.63
CA THR A 132 19.96 17.82 35.25
C THR A 132 20.39 16.74 36.25
N PHE A 133 21.18 15.77 35.80
CA PHE A 133 21.89 14.89 36.72
C PHE A 133 23.10 15.66 37.25
N SER A 134 22.89 16.28 38.41
CA SER A 134 23.94 16.89 39.22
C SER A 134 25.02 15.84 39.55
N PRO A 135 26.32 16.14 39.39
CA PRO A 135 27.38 15.25 39.82
C PRO A 135 27.31 15.07 41.34
N VAL A 136 26.87 13.89 41.79
CA VAL A 136 26.97 13.49 43.20
C VAL A 136 28.46 13.46 43.54
N ALA A 137 28.84 14.31 44.48
CA ALA A 137 30.19 14.44 45.00
C ALA A 137 30.67 13.10 45.59
N THR A 138 31.82 12.63 45.10
CA THR A 138 32.56 11.49 45.63
C THR A 138 33.03 11.81 47.06
N PRO A 139 32.63 11.05 48.10
CA PRO A 139 33.24 11.20 49.41
C PRO A 139 34.66 10.60 49.38
N ARG A 140 35.66 11.46 49.56
CA ARG A 140 37.07 11.09 49.77
C ARG A 140 37.17 10.16 50.98
N SER A 141 37.59 8.90 50.79
CA SER A 141 37.98 8.04 51.90
C SER A 141 39.37 8.45 52.40
N VAL A 142 39.40 8.96 53.62
CA VAL A 142 40.63 9.27 54.35
C VAL A 142 41.30 7.97 54.80
N VAL A 143 42.60 7.85 54.49
CA VAL A 143 43.52 6.82 54.97
C VAL A 143 43.66 6.90 56.49
N ARG A 144 43.62 5.75 57.18
CA ARG A 144 44.43 5.55 58.39
C ARG A 144 44.80 4.08 58.57
N SER A 145 46.10 3.85 58.72
CA SER A 145 46.76 2.60 59.13
C SER A 145 46.30 2.09 60.49
#